data_AF-A0A2K3L4Z2-F1
#
_entry.id   AF-A0A2K3L4Z2-F1
#
_cell.length_a   1.000
_cell.length_b   1.000
_cell.length_c   1.000
_cell.angle_alpha   90.00
_cell.angle_beta   90.00
_cell.angle_gamma   90.00
#
_symmetry.space_group_name_H-M   'P 1'
#
loop_
_entity.id
_entity.type
_entity.pdbx_description
1 polymer ?
#
loop_
_entity_poly.entity_id
_entity_poly.type
_entity_poly.pdbx_seq_one_letter_code
_entity_poly.pdbx_strand_id
1 'polypeptide(L)'
;MAYLSMGESHRRITEFLNRFSDAVSYQNGVSFKSLFALSSNSHFLLSLADALSLFNDANRLINQNENFSQFADIIVPLFRSLQHYKQSNFVEAYNAFEKTANAFVQEFRNWESAWALEALFVIVYEIRVLAEKADRQLASNGKSPEKLKGAGSLLMKVFGILAGKGAKRVGALYVTCQLFKIYFKLGTVHLCRSVIRSIETARIFDFEEFPKRDKVTYMYYTGRLEVFNENFPSLTLLST
;
A
#
# COMPACT_ATOMS: atom_id res chain seq x y z
N MET A 1 -23.16 -22.76 -5.18
CA MET A 1 -23.08 -21.38 -4.66
C MET A 1 -24.33 -21.13 -3.85
N ALA A 2 -24.21 -20.93 -2.53
CA ALA A 2 -25.35 -20.50 -1.73
C ALA A 2 -25.76 -19.09 -2.21
N TYR A 3 -27.06 -18.90 -2.45
CA TYR A 3 -27.60 -17.60 -2.85
C TYR A 3 -27.33 -16.58 -1.73
N LEU A 4 -26.49 -15.58 -1.99
CA LEU A 4 -26.22 -14.54 -1.00
C LEU A 4 -27.44 -13.61 -0.94
N SER A 5 -28.15 -13.59 0.18
CA SER A 5 -29.30 -12.70 0.35
C SER A 5 -28.87 -11.24 0.48
N MET A 6 -29.78 -10.30 0.20
CA MET A 6 -29.54 -8.87 0.46
C MET A 6 -29.24 -8.61 1.94
N GLY A 7 -29.92 -9.31 2.85
CA GLY A 7 -29.67 -9.20 4.30
C GLY A 7 -28.27 -9.66 4.71
N GLU A 8 -27.80 -10.77 4.15
CA GLU A 8 -26.44 -11.26 4.39
C GLU A 8 -25.38 -10.34 3.76
N SER A 9 -25.68 -9.76 2.60
CA SER A 9 -24.79 -8.77 1.96
C SER A 9 -24.63 -7.52 2.83
N HIS A 10 -25.75 -7.00 3.34
CA HIS A 10 -25.77 -5.88 4.29
C HIS A 10 -24.96 -6.23 5.56
N ARG A 11 -25.17 -7.42 6.14
CA ARG A 11 -24.44 -7.87 7.34
C ARG A 11 -22.93 -7.87 7.13
N ARG A 12 -22.43 -8.37 5.99
CA ARG A 12 -20.99 -8.42 5.70
C ARG A 12 -20.37 -7.05 5.48
N ILE A 13 -21.09 -6.14 4.83
CA ILE A 13 -20.63 -4.76 4.64
C ILE A 13 -20.55 -4.06 6.00
N THR A 14 -21.58 -4.19 6.84
CA THR A 14 -21.59 -3.64 8.19
C THR A 14 -20.51 -4.25 9.08
N GLU A 15 -20.23 -5.56 8.95
CA GLU A 15 -19.13 -6.23 9.66
C GLU A 15 -17.77 -5.62 9.28
N PHE A 16 -17.53 -5.33 7.99
CA PHE A 16 -16.32 -4.63 7.57
C PHE A 16 -16.23 -3.22 8.16
N LEU A 17 -17.32 -2.44 8.08
CA LEU A 17 -17.34 -1.07 8.59
C LEU A 17 -17.08 -1.02 10.11
N ASN A 18 -17.68 -1.95 10.87
CA ASN A 18 -17.42 -2.08 12.30
C ASN A 18 -15.95 -2.44 12.57
N ARG A 19 -15.38 -3.42 11.86
CA ARG A 19 -13.95 -3.77 12.02
C ARG A 19 -13.02 -2.61 11.69
N PHE A 20 -13.36 -1.81 10.68
CA PHE A 20 -12.61 -0.62 10.32
C PHE A 20 -12.66 0.40 11.46
N SER A 21 -13.87 0.73 11.92
CA SER A 21 -14.10 1.68 13.01
C SER A 21 -13.41 1.23 14.31
N ASP A 22 -13.56 -0.03 14.70
CA ASP A 22 -12.91 -0.59 15.89
C ASP A 22 -11.39 -0.53 15.77
N ALA A 23 -10.84 -0.86 14.60
CA ALA A 23 -9.40 -0.81 14.38
C ALA A 23 -8.83 0.62 14.51
N VAL A 24 -9.58 1.65 14.07
CA VAL A 24 -9.18 3.05 14.26
C VAL A 24 -9.34 3.47 15.73
N SER A 25 -10.50 3.22 16.34
CA SER A 25 -10.80 3.62 17.72
C SER A 25 -9.85 3.02 18.74
N TYR A 26 -9.49 1.74 18.57
CA TYR A 26 -8.56 1.03 19.44
C TYR A 26 -7.12 1.04 18.95
N GLN A 27 -6.81 1.76 17.87
CA GLN A 27 -5.48 1.80 17.24
C GLN A 27 -4.89 0.41 16.98
N ASN A 28 -5.73 -0.55 16.58
CA ASN A 28 -5.34 -1.94 16.35
C ASN A 28 -4.78 -2.12 14.94
N GLY A 29 -3.47 -1.90 14.78
CA GLY A 29 -2.76 -2.01 13.50
C GLY A 29 -2.85 -3.39 12.83
N VAL A 30 -2.97 -4.47 13.63
CA VAL A 30 -3.04 -5.86 13.12
C VAL A 30 -4.38 -6.10 12.43
N SER A 31 -5.49 -5.72 13.06
CA SER A 31 -6.81 -5.79 12.43
C SER A 31 -6.87 -4.85 11.23
N PHE A 32 -6.35 -3.63 11.37
CA PHE A 32 -6.41 -2.60 10.34
C PHE A 32 -5.70 -3.01 9.05
N LYS A 33 -4.48 -3.56 9.13
CA LYS A 33 -3.72 -3.95 7.93
C LYS A 33 -4.42 -5.01 7.09
N SER A 34 -5.18 -5.91 7.75
CA SER A 34 -5.87 -7.00 7.05
C SER A 34 -7.00 -6.50 6.15
N LEU A 35 -7.57 -5.32 6.42
CA LEU A 35 -8.67 -4.73 5.66
C LEU A 35 -8.23 -4.20 4.29
N PHE A 36 -6.94 -3.91 4.11
CA PHE A 36 -6.38 -3.37 2.88
C PHE A 36 -5.69 -4.41 1.99
N ALA A 37 -5.62 -5.67 2.42
CA ALA A 37 -4.85 -6.71 1.72
C ALA A 37 -5.63 -7.32 0.54
N LEU A 38 -5.91 -6.54 -0.51
CA LEU A 38 -6.71 -6.95 -1.68
C LEU A 38 -6.18 -8.21 -2.36
N SER A 39 -4.87 -8.37 -2.41
CA SER A 39 -4.23 -9.53 -3.03
C SER A 39 -4.14 -10.75 -2.11
N SER A 40 -4.48 -10.59 -0.83
CA SER A 40 -4.64 -11.73 0.08
C SER A 40 -5.90 -12.49 -0.34
N ASN A 41 -5.78 -13.80 -0.55
CA ASN A 41 -6.93 -14.69 -0.79
C ASN A 41 -7.76 -14.89 0.50
N SER A 42 -7.95 -13.82 1.27
CA SER A 42 -8.69 -13.80 2.52
C SER A 42 -10.17 -14.07 2.25
N HIS A 43 -10.70 -15.13 2.86
CA HIS A 43 -12.12 -15.44 2.79
C HIS A 43 -13.00 -14.25 3.19
N PHE A 44 -12.55 -13.45 4.17
CA PHE A 44 -13.27 -12.25 4.60
C PHE A 44 -13.43 -11.22 3.47
N LEU A 45 -12.33 -10.81 2.82
CA LEU A 45 -12.38 -9.82 1.75
C LEU A 45 -13.08 -10.34 0.49
N LEU A 46 -12.93 -11.63 0.17
CA LEU A 46 -13.66 -12.26 -0.94
C LEU A 46 -15.16 -12.26 -0.68
N SER A 47 -15.57 -12.63 0.54
CA SER A 47 -16.98 -12.64 0.96
C SER A 47 -17.60 -11.23 0.98
N LEU A 48 -16.80 -10.20 1.28
CA LEU A 48 -17.19 -8.80 1.19
C LEU A 48 -17.34 -8.37 -0.28
N ALA A 49 -16.41 -8.76 -1.15
CA ALA A 49 -16.51 -8.46 -2.57
C ALA A 49 -17.73 -9.14 -3.23
N ASP A 50 -18.14 -10.34 -2.78
CA ASP A 50 -19.44 -10.95 -3.11
C ASP A 50 -20.61 -10.04 -2.69
N ALA A 51 -20.63 -9.59 -1.43
CA ALA A 51 -21.68 -8.73 -0.90
C ALA A 51 -21.78 -7.39 -1.65
N LEU A 52 -20.65 -6.74 -1.90
CA LEU A 52 -20.58 -5.48 -2.63
C LEU A 52 -21.06 -5.62 -4.08
N SER A 53 -20.93 -6.80 -4.70
CA SER A 53 -21.41 -7.03 -6.07
C SER A 53 -22.94 -7.11 -6.14
N LEU A 54 -23.62 -7.39 -5.02
CA LEU A 54 -25.07 -7.54 -4.93
C LEU A 54 -25.77 -6.33 -4.29
N PHE A 55 -25.04 -5.55 -3.49
CA PHE A 55 -25.57 -4.43 -2.74
C PHE A 55 -24.98 -3.10 -3.20
N ASN A 56 -25.70 -2.40 -4.09
CA ASN A 56 -25.25 -1.12 -4.66
C ASN A 56 -25.32 0.06 -3.67
N ASP A 57 -26.03 -0.08 -2.55
CA ASP A 57 -26.27 0.99 -1.57
C ASP A 57 -25.21 1.09 -0.46
N ALA A 58 -24.03 0.50 -0.63
CA ALA A 58 -22.97 0.51 0.39
C ALA A 58 -22.58 1.94 0.82
N ASN A 59 -22.62 2.91 -0.09
CA ASN A 59 -22.34 4.32 0.21
C ASN A 59 -23.35 4.93 1.18
N ARG A 60 -24.62 4.50 1.12
CA ARG A 60 -25.66 4.96 2.05
C ARG A 60 -25.35 4.49 3.47
N LEU A 61 -24.86 3.27 3.64
CA LEU A 61 -24.45 2.73 4.95
C LEU A 61 -23.28 3.51 5.55
N ILE A 62 -22.32 3.90 4.73
CA ILE A 62 -21.18 4.72 5.15
C ILE A 62 -21.66 6.11 5.61
N ASN A 63 -22.60 6.72 4.89
CA ASN A 63 -23.10 8.06 5.21
C ASN A 63 -24.06 8.10 6.41
N GLN A 64 -24.62 6.96 6.81
CA GLN A 64 -25.57 6.88 7.93
C GLN A 64 -24.91 6.91 9.32
N ASN A 65 -23.59 6.69 9.40
CA ASN A 65 -22.87 6.64 10.66
C ASN A 65 -21.63 7.55 10.58
N GLU A 66 -21.55 8.52 11.49
CA GLU A 66 -20.46 9.50 11.52
C GLU A 66 -19.07 8.84 11.63
N ASN A 67 -18.97 7.71 12.34
CA ASN A 67 -17.71 6.97 12.47
C ASN A 67 -17.20 6.43 11.13
N PHE A 68 -18.10 6.15 10.18
CA PHE A 68 -17.73 5.68 8.85
C PHE A 68 -17.57 6.84 7.87
N SER A 69 -18.41 7.88 7.99
CA SER A 69 -18.41 9.01 7.07
C SER A 69 -17.11 9.80 7.12
N GLN A 70 -16.47 9.92 8.30
CA GLN A 70 -15.14 10.53 8.44
C GLN A 70 -14.08 9.86 7.55
N PHE A 71 -14.21 8.55 7.30
CA PHE A 71 -13.27 7.77 6.48
C PHE A 71 -13.87 7.33 5.14
N ALA A 72 -14.95 7.97 4.68
CA ALA A 72 -15.61 7.65 3.42
C ALA A 72 -14.66 7.74 2.22
N ASP A 73 -13.75 8.73 2.22
CA ASP A 73 -12.75 8.92 1.17
C ASP A 73 -11.72 7.78 1.09
N ILE A 74 -11.58 6.97 2.16
CA ILE A 74 -10.78 5.75 2.17
C ILE A 74 -11.65 4.55 1.76
N ILE A 75 -12.80 4.38 2.41
CA ILE A 75 -13.63 3.16 2.36
C ILE A 75 -14.35 3.01 1.01
N VAL A 76 -14.96 4.08 0.50
CA VAL A 76 -15.72 4.03 -0.78
C VAL A 76 -14.83 3.59 -1.95
N PRO A 77 -13.66 4.21 -2.20
CA PRO A 77 -12.78 3.73 -3.25
C PRO A 77 -12.20 2.33 -2.96
N LEU A 78 -12.06 1.92 -1.70
CA LEU A 78 -11.58 0.59 -1.33
C LEU A 78 -12.58 -0.49 -1.75
N PHE A 79 -13.87 -0.25 -1.49
CA PHE A 79 -14.95 -1.13 -1.94
C PHE A 79 -14.99 -1.26 -3.46
N ARG A 80 -14.87 -0.14 -4.20
CA ARG A 80 -14.78 -0.16 -5.66
C ARG A 80 -13.57 -0.95 -6.15
N SER A 81 -12.42 -0.79 -5.49
CA SER A 81 -11.21 -1.54 -5.82
C SER A 81 -11.40 -3.05 -5.61
N LEU A 82 -12.03 -3.47 -4.50
CA LEU A 82 -12.34 -4.87 -4.24
C LEU A 82 -13.26 -5.49 -5.31
N GLN A 83 -14.30 -4.76 -5.72
CA GLN A 83 -15.21 -5.19 -6.79
C GLN A 83 -14.47 -5.39 -8.12
N HIS A 84 -13.70 -4.38 -8.55
CA HIS A 84 -12.94 -4.45 -9.80
C HIS A 84 -11.85 -5.52 -9.77
N TYR A 85 -11.15 -5.67 -8.64
CA TYR A 85 -10.12 -6.68 -8.46
C TYR A 85 -10.67 -8.09 -8.63
N LYS A 86 -11.83 -8.37 -8.02
CA LYS A 86 -12.52 -9.65 -8.17
C LYS A 86 -12.93 -9.94 -9.61
N GLN A 87 -13.31 -8.92 -10.37
CA GLN A 87 -13.67 -9.02 -11.79
C GLN A 87 -12.44 -9.10 -12.72
N SER A 88 -11.22 -9.11 -12.17
CA SER A 88 -9.96 -9.01 -12.94
C SER A 88 -9.82 -7.74 -13.78
N ASN A 89 -10.58 -6.69 -13.42
CA ASN A 89 -10.47 -5.35 -13.99
C ASN A 89 -9.36 -4.58 -13.24
N PHE A 90 -8.10 -4.94 -13.48
CA PHE A 90 -6.98 -4.47 -12.67
C PHE A 90 -6.67 -2.98 -12.86
N VAL A 91 -6.96 -2.40 -14.03
CA VAL A 91 -6.77 -0.97 -14.29
C VAL A 91 -7.72 -0.14 -13.43
N GLU A 92 -9.00 -0.50 -13.40
CA GLU A 92 -10.03 0.14 -12.59
C GLU A 92 -9.82 -0.12 -11.11
N ALA A 93 -9.38 -1.33 -10.74
CA ALA A 93 -8.98 -1.66 -9.37
C ALA A 93 -7.83 -0.76 -8.91
N TYR A 94 -6.77 -0.60 -9.71
CA TYR A 94 -5.67 0.31 -9.41
C TYR A 94 -6.17 1.75 -9.23
N ASN A 95 -6.96 2.28 -10.16
CA ASN A 95 -7.44 3.66 -10.12
C ASN A 95 -8.30 3.93 -8.87
N ALA A 96 -9.09 2.95 -8.44
CA ALA A 96 -9.87 3.02 -7.21
C ALA A 96 -8.96 2.93 -5.98
N PHE A 97 -8.05 1.95 -5.92
CA PHE A 97 -7.13 1.78 -4.79
C PHE A 97 -6.18 2.96 -4.61
N GLU A 98 -5.76 3.61 -5.69
CA GLU A 98 -4.94 4.82 -5.63
C GLU A 98 -5.65 5.94 -4.86
N LYS A 99 -6.98 6.08 -5.01
CA LYS A 99 -7.76 7.05 -4.23
C LYS A 99 -7.78 6.68 -2.75
N THR A 100 -8.02 5.41 -2.42
CA THR A 100 -7.91 4.90 -1.04
C THR A 100 -6.53 5.17 -0.45
N ALA A 101 -5.47 4.90 -1.21
CA ALA A 101 -4.10 5.06 -0.74
C ALA A 101 -3.75 6.54 -0.51
N ASN A 102 -4.16 7.46 -1.40
CA ASN A 102 -3.94 8.89 -1.17
C ASN A 102 -4.71 9.40 0.06
N ALA A 103 -5.99 9.04 0.21
CA ALA A 103 -6.80 9.44 1.37
C ALA A 103 -6.22 8.86 2.68
N PHE A 104 -5.81 7.59 2.67
CA PHE A 104 -5.14 6.98 3.82
C PHE A 104 -3.84 7.70 4.18
N VAL A 105 -3.01 8.02 3.19
CA VAL A 105 -1.73 8.69 3.41
C VAL A 105 -1.93 10.08 4.00
N GLN A 106 -3.00 10.78 3.63
CA GLN A 106 -3.40 12.05 4.23
C GLN A 106 -3.76 11.88 5.71
N GLU A 107 -4.65 10.94 6.05
CA GLU A 107 -5.00 10.66 7.46
C GLU A 107 -3.80 10.17 8.27
N PHE A 108 -3.01 9.26 7.71
CA PHE A 108 -1.80 8.72 8.32
C PHE A 108 -0.79 9.82 8.65
N ARG A 109 -0.70 10.90 7.85
CA ARG A 109 0.16 12.03 8.16
C ARG A 109 -0.26 12.72 9.47
N ASN A 110 -1.55 12.81 9.73
CA ASN A 110 -2.12 13.52 10.89
C ASN A 110 -2.05 12.71 12.19
N TRP A 111 -2.03 11.36 12.14
CA TRP A 111 -1.90 10.53 13.34
C TRP A 111 -0.50 10.63 13.95
N GLU A 112 -0.31 11.11 15.17
CA GLU A 112 1.05 11.25 15.72
C GLU A 112 1.76 9.91 15.93
N SER A 113 1.05 8.89 16.41
CA SER A 113 1.62 7.58 16.70
C SER A 113 1.78 6.71 15.43
N ALA A 114 2.63 5.69 15.52
CA ALA A 114 2.93 4.77 14.41
C ALA A 114 1.99 3.54 14.37
N TRP A 115 0.83 3.61 15.04
CA TRP A 115 -0.08 2.46 15.21
C TRP A 115 -0.53 1.82 13.88
N ALA A 116 -0.73 2.63 12.84
CA ALA A 116 -1.17 2.20 11.52
C ALA A 116 -0.03 1.89 10.54
N LEU A 117 1.23 1.81 11.01
CA LEU A 117 2.39 1.62 10.14
C LEU A 117 2.32 0.29 9.37
N GLU A 118 1.82 -0.78 9.99
CA GLU A 118 1.63 -2.06 9.30
C GLU A 118 0.57 -1.98 8.19
N ALA A 119 -0.48 -1.19 8.38
CA ALA A 119 -1.49 -0.96 7.34
C ALA A 119 -0.93 -0.13 6.18
N LEU A 120 -0.08 0.86 6.47
CA LEU A 120 0.65 1.60 5.44
C LEU A 120 1.54 0.67 4.60
N PHE A 121 2.23 -0.29 5.23
CA PHE A 121 3.04 -1.28 4.50
C PHE A 121 2.20 -2.13 3.55
N VAL A 122 1.01 -2.57 3.99
CA VAL A 122 0.07 -3.30 3.12
C VAL A 122 -0.39 -2.42 1.96
N ILE A 123 -0.77 -1.17 2.20
CA ILE A 123 -1.19 -0.24 1.13
C ILE A 123 -0.09 -0.02 0.10
N VAL A 124 1.14 0.22 0.57
CA VAL A 124 2.33 0.39 -0.29
C VAL A 124 2.60 -0.87 -1.12
N TYR A 125 2.45 -2.05 -0.53
CA TYR A 125 2.60 -3.31 -1.25
C TYR A 125 1.50 -3.51 -2.29
N GLU A 126 0.24 -3.32 -1.90
CA GLU A 126 -0.94 -3.55 -2.73
C GLU A 126 -0.97 -2.59 -3.93
N ILE A 127 -0.68 -1.29 -3.75
CA ILE A 127 -0.65 -0.35 -4.87
C ILE A 127 0.42 -0.74 -5.91
N ARG A 128 1.60 -1.20 -5.47
CA ARG A 128 2.65 -1.69 -6.38
C ARG A 128 2.18 -2.94 -7.12
N VAL A 129 1.63 -3.93 -6.41
CA VAL A 129 1.19 -5.19 -7.01
C VAL A 129 0.03 -4.95 -7.99
N LEU A 130 -0.94 -4.11 -7.62
CA LEU A 130 -2.03 -3.71 -8.50
C LEU A 130 -1.53 -2.97 -9.73
N ALA A 131 -0.58 -2.05 -9.57
CA ALA A 131 0.04 -1.34 -10.69
C ALA A 131 0.71 -2.32 -11.67
N GLU A 132 1.45 -3.31 -11.16
CA GLU A 132 2.08 -4.33 -11.99
C GLU A 132 1.07 -5.23 -12.73
N LYS A 133 -0.12 -5.45 -12.17
CA LYS A 133 -1.21 -6.19 -12.82
C LYS A 133 -1.91 -5.32 -13.86
N ALA A 134 -2.22 -4.07 -13.52
CA ALA A 134 -2.82 -3.09 -14.41
C ALA A 134 -1.95 -2.83 -15.65
N ASP A 135 -0.64 -2.65 -15.46
CA ASP A 135 0.30 -2.44 -16.58
C ASP A 135 0.41 -3.66 -17.48
N ARG A 136 0.34 -4.87 -16.93
CA ARG A 136 0.26 -6.10 -17.73
C ARG A 136 -1.02 -6.15 -18.58
N GLN A 137 -2.15 -5.77 -18.00
CA GLN A 137 -3.44 -5.69 -18.70
C GLN A 137 -3.45 -4.56 -19.77
N LEU A 138 -2.82 -3.42 -19.49
CA LEU A 138 -2.69 -2.34 -20.47
C LEU A 138 -1.81 -2.79 -21.65
N ALA A 139 -0.65 -3.38 -21.36
CA ALA A 139 0.26 -3.88 -22.38
C ALA A 139 -0.38 -4.96 -23.26
N SER A 140 -1.13 -5.91 -22.68
CA SER A 140 -1.85 -6.94 -23.46
C SER A 140 -2.92 -6.35 -24.37
N ASN A 141 -3.44 -5.17 -24.03
CA ASN A 141 -4.44 -4.44 -24.80
C ASN A 141 -3.81 -3.39 -25.74
N GLY A 142 -2.49 -3.40 -25.94
CA GLY A 142 -1.78 -2.44 -26.78
C GLY A 142 -1.78 -1.01 -26.25
N LYS A 143 -2.08 -0.81 -24.96
CA LYS A 143 -2.07 0.50 -24.30
C LYS A 143 -0.79 0.71 -23.51
N SER A 144 -0.45 1.98 -23.25
CA SER A 144 0.76 2.36 -22.51
C SER A 144 0.68 1.91 -21.03
N PRO A 145 1.66 1.16 -20.51
CA PRO A 145 1.74 0.77 -19.10
C PRO A 145 2.35 1.91 -18.26
N GLU A 146 1.49 2.69 -17.60
CA GLU A 146 1.89 3.88 -16.83
C GLU A 146 1.62 3.78 -15.31
N LYS A 147 0.90 2.74 -14.85
CA LYS A 147 0.42 2.66 -13.46
C LYS A 147 1.57 2.41 -12.48
N LEU A 148 2.59 1.65 -12.86
CA LEU A 148 3.75 1.41 -11.99
C LEU A 148 4.57 2.69 -11.75
N LYS A 149 4.61 3.59 -12.74
CA LYS A 149 5.18 4.94 -12.57
C LYS A 149 4.36 5.77 -11.57
N GLY A 150 3.03 5.74 -11.69
CA GLY A 150 2.11 6.39 -10.75
C GLY A 150 2.28 5.90 -9.31
N ALA A 151 2.36 4.58 -9.13
CA ALA A 151 2.65 3.98 -7.82
C ALA A 151 3.98 4.46 -7.24
N GLY A 152 5.03 4.58 -8.07
CA GLY A 152 6.31 5.15 -7.66
C GLY A 152 6.19 6.59 -7.13
N SER A 153 5.41 7.44 -7.82
CA SER A 153 5.14 8.81 -7.36
C SER A 153 4.40 8.86 -6.02
N LEU A 154 3.43 7.96 -5.79
CA LEU A 154 2.76 7.84 -4.50
C LEU A 154 3.74 7.40 -3.40
N LEU A 155 4.55 6.36 -3.65
CA LEU A 155 5.53 5.86 -2.69
C LEU A 155 6.58 6.91 -2.31
N MET A 156 6.97 7.80 -3.24
CA MET A 156 7.84 8.93 -2.91
C MET A 156 7.18 9.93 -1.95
N LYS A 157 5.87 10.18 -2.07
CA LYS A 157 5.12 10.99 -1.09
C LYS A 157 5.12 10.32 0.28
N VAL A 158 4.86 9.00 0.32
CA VAL A 158 4.90 8.21 1.56
C VAL A 158 6.28 8.27 2.20
N PHE A 159 7.34 8.10 1.40
CA PHE A 159 8.71 8.22 1.87
C PHE A 159 8.97 9.57 2.52
N GLY A 160 8.52 10.67 1.91
CA GLY A 160 8.66 12.02 2.49
C GLY A 160 7.99 12.18 3.86
N ILE A 161 6.86 11.52 4.10
CA ILE A 161 6.17 11.52 5.40
C ILE A 161 6.96 10.70 6.43
N LEU A 162 7.52 9.56 6.02
CA LEU A 162 8.28 8.68 6.91
C LEU A 162 9.69 9.19 7.20
N ALA A 163 10.30 9.95 6.27
CA ALA A 163 11.66 10.47 6.43
C ALA A 163 11.78 11.64 7.43
N GLY A 164 10.69 11.99 8.13
CA GLY A 164 10.72 12.93 9.24
C GLY A 164 11.22 12.32 10.55
N LYS A 165 11.46 13.18 11.55
CA LYS A 165 11.71 12.72 12.93
C LYS A 165 10.42 12.14 13.52
N GLY A 166 10.52 11.04 14.27
CA GLY A 166 9.42 10.46 15.03
C GLY A 166 9.30 8.94 14.88
N ALA A 167 8.29 8.37 15.54
CA ALA A 167 8.09 6.92 15.63
C ALA A 167 7.84 6.23 14.27
N LYS A 168 7.40 6.97 13.25
CA LYS A 168 7.09 6.42 11.92
C LYS A 168 8.31 6.18 11.05
N ARG A 169 9.48 6.74 11.41
CA ARG A 169 10.69 6.73 10.58
C ARG A 169 11.17 5.33 10.21
N VAL A 170 10.94 4.35 11.08
CA VAL A 170 11.33 2.95 10.87
C VAL A 170 10.66 2.34 9.63
N GLY A 171 9.56 2.92 9.15
CA GLY A 171 8.93 2.51 7.89
C GLY A 171 9.62 2.97 6.62
N ALA A 172 10.55 3.94 6.69
CA ALA A 172 11.19 4.52 5.51
C ALA A 172 11.98 3.47 4.71
N LEU A 173 12.65 2.53 5.40
CA LEU A 173 13.41 1.47 4.72
C LEU A 173 12.50 0.50 3.98
N TYR A 174 11.34 0.14 4.55
CA TYR A 174 10.35 -0.69 3.87
C TYR A 174 9.89 -0.04 2.56
N VAL A 175 9.52 1.25 2.60
CA VAL A 175 9.08 1.99 1.40
C VAL A 175 10.21 2.13 0.38
N THR A 176 11.44 2.35 0.84
CA THR A 176 12.65 2.37 -0.02
C THR A 176 12.81 1.05 -0.77
N CYS A 177 12.66 -0.09 -0.09
CA CYS A 177 12.73 -1.40 -0.71
C CYS A 177 11.64 -1.61 -1.79
N GLN A 178 10.46 -1.01 -1.62
CA GLN A 178 9.38 -1.08 -2.61
C GLN A 178 9.66 -0.13 -3.79
N LEU A 179 10.23 1.05 -3.55
CA LEU A 179 10.70 1.96 -4.59
C LEU A 179 11.79 1.33 -5.46
N PHE A 180 12.75 0.61 -4.86
CA PHE A 180 13.76 -0.13 -5.62
C PHE A 180 13.13 -1.15 -6.57
N LYS A 181 12.15 -1.94 -6.10
CA LYS A 181 11.42 -2.89 -6.96
C LYS A 181 10.77 -2.18 -8.17
N ILE A 182 10.19 -0.99 -7.94
CA ILE A 182 9.59 -0.17 -9.01
C ILE A 182 10.67 0.33 -9.98
N TYR A 183 11.71 1.00 -9.48
CA TYR A 183 12.72 1.64 -10.32
C TYR A 183 13.53 0.63 -11.14
N PHE A 184 13.87 -0.52 -10.58
CA PHE A 184 14.52 -1.59 -11.33
C PHE A 184 13.60 -2.16 -12.41
N LYS A 185 12.30 -2.31 -12.13
CA LYS A 185 11.34 -2.82 -13.11
C LYS A 185 11.05 -1.83 -14.24
N LEU A 186 11.08 -0.53 -13.95
CA LEU A 186 10.92 0.55 -14.94
C LEU A 186 12.20 0.91 -15.69
N GLY A 187 13.36 0.34 -15.31
CA GLY A 187 14.66 0.74 -15.87
C GLY A 187 15.15 2.12 -15.42
N THR A 188 14.52 2.73 -14.41
CA THR A 188 14.87 4.06 -13.88
C THR A 188 15.76 3.96 -12.63
N VAL A 189 16.76 3.07 -12.65
CA VAL A 189 17.60 2.73 -11.48
C VAL A 189 18.39 3.91 -10.90
N HIS A 190 18.65 4.94 -11.71
CA HIS A 190 19.30 6.18 -11.26
C HIS A 190 18.53 6.89 -10.14
N LEU A 191 17.20 6.71 -10.08
CA LEU A 191 16.34 7.28 -9.04
C LEU A 191 16.56 6.64 -7.66
N CYS A 192 17.20 5.45 -7.59
CA CYS A 192 17.54 4.82 -6.31
C CYS A 192 18.52 5.67 -5.50
N ARG A 193 19.44 6.41 -6.15
CA ARG A 193 20.50 7.18 -5.50
C ARG A 193 19.95 8.26 -4.56
N SER A 194 18.86 8.93 -4.94
CA SER A 194 18.27 9.98 -4.11
C SER A 194 17.68 9.40 -2.82
N VAL A 195 16.99 8.26 -2.92
CA VAL A 195 16.37 7.58 -1.77
C VAL A 195 17.44 7.00 -0.83
N ILE A 196 18.48 6.37 -1.39
CA ILE A 196 19.65 5.87 -0.64
C ILE A 196 20.28 7.00 0.16
N ARG A 197 20.59 8.12 -0.50
CA ARG A 197 21.21 9.28 0.15
C ARG A 197 20.34 9.81 1.30
N SER A 198 19.02 9.82 1.13
CA SER A 198 18.10 10.24 2.19
C SER A 198 18.13 9.30 3.41
N ILE A 199 18.31 8.00 3.21
CA ILE A 199 18.46 7.03 4.32
C ILE A 199 19.83 7.18 5.00
N GLU A 200 20.91 7.29 4.23
CA GLU A 200 22.28 7.28 4.77
C GLU A 200 22.71 8.61 5.39
N THR A 201 22.29 9.73 4.80
CA THR A 201 22.70 11.07 5.27
C THR A 201 21.87 11.56 6.44
N ALA A 202 20.64 11.06 6.57
CA ALA A 202 19.76 11.51 7.63
C ALA A 202 20.16 10.82 8.93
N ARG A 203 20.83 11.57 9.82
CA ARG A 203 21.23 11.17 11.20
C ARG A 203 20.05 10.77 12.12
N ILE A 204 18.85 10.68 11.56
CA ILE A 204 17.61 10.28 12.23
C ILE A 204 17.40 8.77 12.15
N PHE A 205 18.08 8.08 11.23
CA PHE A 205 17.98 6.64 11.06
C PHE A 205 19.16 5.97 11.73
N ASP A 206 18.87 5.06 12.65
CA ASP A 206 19.81 4.03 13.05
C ASP A 206 19.48 2.78 12.21
N PHE A 207 20.45 2.31 11.41
CA PHE A 207 20.22 1.18 10.53
C PHE A 207 19.84 -0.08 11.31
N GLU A 208 20.30 -0.20 12.57
CA GLU A 208 19.99 -1.34 13.42
C GLU A 208 18.54 -1.38 13.91
N GLU A 209 17.83 -0.24 13.93
CA GLU A 209 16.40 -0.18 14.24
C GLU A 209 15.52 -0.84 13.15
N PHE A 210 16.05 -1.01 11.94
CA PHE A 210 15.25 -1.56 10.84
C PHE A 210 15.10 -3.08 10.90
N PRO A 211 13.93 -3.62 10.50
CA PRO A 211 13.71 -5.06 10.41
C PRO A 211 14.74 -5.73 9.49
N LYS A 212 15.30 -6.87 9.94
CA LYS A 212 16.31 -7.65 9.18
C LYS A 212 15.90 -7.95 7.73
N ARG A 213 14.62 -8.28 7.51
CA ARG A 213 14.06 -8.53 6.16
C ARG A 213 14.27 -7.34 5.21
N ASP A 214 14.04 -6.14 5.72
CA ASP A 214 14.09 -4.92 4.93
C ASP A 214 15.57 -4.51 4.72
N LYS A 215 16.44 -4.71 5.73
CA LYS A 215 17.91 -4.58 5.57
C LYS A 215 18.46 -5.46 4.46
N VAL A 216 18.10 -6.75 4.44
CA VAL A 216 18.55 -7.69 3.39
C VAL A 216 18.09 -7.24 2.00
N THR A 217 16.84 -6.79 1.89
CA THR A 217 16.30 -6.29 0.61
C THR A 217 17.03 -5.02 0.16
N TYR A 218 17.29 -4.09 1.08
CA TYR A 218 18.05 -2.88 0.81
C TYR A 218 19.45 -3.21 0.28
N MET A 219 20.22 -4.03 1.01
CA MET A 219 21.58 -4.43 0.64
C MET A 219 21.64 -5.13 -0.73
N TYR A 220 20.64 -5.97 -1.04
CA TYR A 220 20.55 -6.61 -2.34
C TYR A 220 20.42 -5.59 -3.48
N TYR A 221 19.54 -4.61 -3.34
CA TYR A 221 19.30 -3.62 -4.40
C TYR A 221 20.41 -2.58 -4.51
N THR A 222 21.03 -2.16 -3.40
CA THR A 222 22.20 -1.28 -3.45
C THR A 222 23.39 -1.99 -4.09
N GLY A 223 23.64 -3.26 -3.77
CA GLY A 223 24.67 -4.06 -4.44
C GLY A 223 24.44 -4.18 -5.96
N ARG A 224 23.19 -4.42 -6.38
CA ARG A 224 22.84 -4.43 -7.82
C ARG A 224 23.02 -3.07 -8.49
N LEU A 225 22.75 -1.98 -7.78
CA LEU A 225 22.95 -0.64 -8.31
C LEU A 225 24.44 -0.36 -8.55
N GLU A 226 25.33 -0.75 -7.64
CA GLU A 226 26.77 -0.59 -7.83
C GLU A 226 27.30 -1.39 -9.03
N VAL A 227 26.83 -2.63 -9.20
CA VAL A 227 27.16 -3.45 -10.38
C VAL A 227 26.68 -2.78 -11.67
N PHE A 228 25.47 -2.20 -11.68
CA PHE A 228 24.95 -1.50 -12.85
C PHE A 228 25.77 -0.25 -13.22
N ASN A 229 26.39 0.41 -12.23
CA ASN A 229 27.17 1.62 -12.44
C ASN A 229 28.66 1.34 -12.75
N GLU A 230 29.07 0.07 -12.88
CA GLU A 230 30.47 -0.34 -13.03
C GLU A 230 31.40 0.16 -11.89
N ASN A 231 30.81 0.59 -10.77
CA ASN A 231 31.52 1.06 -9.60
C ASN A 231 31.91 -0.14 -8.71
N PHE A 232 32.94 -0.87 -9.14
CA PHE A 232 33.47 -2.01 -8.38
C PHE A 232 34.29 -1.69 -7.11
N PRO A 233 34.72 -0.44 -6.80
CA PRO A 233 35.43 -0.15 -5.55
C PRO A 233 34.58 0.67 -4.57
N SER A 234 33.64 0.03 -3.87
CA SER A 234 33.05 0.51 -2.59
C SER A 234 32.26 -0.57 -1.85
N LEU A 235 32.50 -1.86 -2.12
CA LEU A 235 31.99 -2.96 -1.30
C LEU A 235 32.92 -3.17 -0.09
N THR A 236 33.17 -2.10 0.67
CA THR A 236 33.60 -2.26 2.06
C THR A 236 32.34 -2.71 2.79
N LEU A 237 32.22 -4.03 2.91
CA LEU A 237 31.28 -4.70 3.79
C LEU A 237 31.07 -3.83 5.02
N LEU A 238 29.82 -3.42 5.27
CA LEU A 238 29.37 -2.94 6.58
C LEU A 238 29.40 -4.15 7.54
N SER A 239 30.60 -4.68 7.76
CA SER A 239 30.96 -5.67 8.75
C SER A 239 31.76 -4.95 9.81
N THR A 240 31.04 -4.41 10.78
CA THR A 240 31.29 -4.54 12.24
C THR A 240 30.15 -3.84 12.95
#